data_AF-A0A9D6KDZ5-F1
#
_entry.id   AF-A0A9D6KDZ5-F1
#
_cell.length_a   1.000
_cell.length_b   1.000
_cell.length_c   1.000
_cell.angle_alpha   90.00
_cell.angle_beta   90.00
_cell.angle_gamma   90.00
#
_symmetry.space_group_name_H-M   'P 1'
#
loop_
_entity.id
_entity.type
_entity.pdbx_description
1 polymer ?
#
loop_
_entity_poly.entity_id
_entity_poly.type
_entity_poly.pdbx_seq_one_letter_code
_entity_poly.pdbx_strand_id
1 'polypeptide(L)' 'MAHSLAEIEDDALRLPPEDRARLAVQLLASLEGDVESPEEIEKLWLAEAERRFRELRDGVVEGIPAGEVFAQLRAKLRP' A
#
# COMPACT_ATOMS: atom_id res chain seq x y z
N MET A 1 8.56 -34.53 0.00
CA MET A 1 9.71 -33.95 0.72
C MET A 1 9.34 -32.52 1.02
N ALA A 2 9.49 -32.05 2.26
CA ALA A 2 9.34 -30.63 2.56
C ALA A 2 10.69 -29.95 2.32
N HIS A 3 10.74 -28.95 1.45
CA HIS A 3 11.92 -28.10 1.29
C HIS A 3 12.05 -27.18 2.51
N SER A 4 13.28 -26.92 2.96
CA SER A 4 13.53 -25.93 3.99
C SER A 4 13.31 -24.52 3.45
N LEU A 5 13.00 -23.56 4.35
CA LEU A 5 12.82 -22.16 3.97
C LEU A 5 14.05 -21.60 3.23
N ALA A 6 15.25 -21.93 3.71
CA ALA A 6 16.50 -21.49 3.10
C ALA A 6 16.68 -22.00 1.66
N GLU A 7 16.29 -23.25 1.38
CA GLU A 7 16.32 -23.80 0.02
C GLU A 7 15.32 -23.07 -0.90
N ILE A 8 14.12 -22.77 -0.39
CA ILE A 8 13.08 -22.05 -1.16
C ILE A 8 13.52 -20.61 -1.47
N GLU A 9 14.11 -19.90 -0.51
CA GLU A 9 14.62 -18.54 -0.69
C GLU A 9 15.75 -18.49 -1.72
N ASP A 10 16.71 -19.40 -1.61
CA ASP A 10 17.85 -19.49 -2.51
C ASP A 10 17.41 -19.80 -3.95
N ASP A 11 16.45 -20.70 -4.13
CA ASP A 11 15.87 -20.98 -5.45
C ASP A 11 15.04 -19.82 -6.00
N ALA A 12 14.25 -19.14 -5.15
CA ALA A 12 13.48 -17.96 -5.55
C ALA A 12 14.40 -16.81 -6.01
N LEU A 13 15.53 -16.59 -5.32
CA LEU A 13 16.49 -15.54 -5.68
C LEU A 13 17.23 -15.82 -7.00
N ARG A 14 17.35 -17.08 -7.42
CA ARG A 14 17.93 -17.47 -8.71
C ARG A 14 17.02 -17.22 -9.92
N LEU A 15 15.73 -17.00 -9.70
CA LEU A 15 14.79 -16.73 -10.78
C LEU A 15 15.12 -15.40 -11.49
N PRO A 16 14.77 -15.26 -12.79
CA PRO A 16 14.80 -13.98 -13.48
C PRO A 16 13.96 -12.91 -12.76
N PRO A 17 14.28 -11.61 -12.91
CA PRO A 17 13.56 -10.54 -12.22
C PRO A 17 12.04 -10.56 -12.39
N GLU A 18 11.55 -10.88 -13.58
CA GLU A 18 10.10 -10.96 -13.89
C GLU A 18 9.42 -12.11 -13.12
N ASP A 19 10.03 -13.29 -13.10
CA ASP A 19 9.50 -14.45 -12.38
C ASP A 19 9.56 -14.25 -10.86
N ARG A 20 10.59 -13.56 -10.34
CA ARG A 20 10.65 -13.15 -8.93
C ARG A 20 9.52 -12.21 -8.58
N ALA A 21 9.24 -11.21 -9.43
CA ALA A 21 8.14 -10.28 -9.21
C ALA A 21 6.79 -11.01 -9.20
N ARG A 22 6.57 -11.93 -10.14
CA ARG A 22 5.36 -12.76 -10.18
C ARG A 22 5.22 -13.62 -8.92
N LEU A 23 6.29 -14.28 -8.49
CA LEU A 23 6.29 -15.09 -7.27
C LEU A 23 6.02 -14.25 -6.03
N ALA A 24 6.61 -13.06 -5.92
CA ALA A 24 6.37 -12.14 -4.81
C ALA A 24 4.90 -11.70 -4.72
N VAL A 25 4.25 -11.39 -5.86
CA VAL A 25 2.83 -11.06 -5.90
C VAL A 25 1.96 -12.23 -5.42
N GLN A 26 2.26 -13.44 -5.86
CA GLN A 26 1.52 -14.64 -5.45
C GLN A 26 1.71 -14.96 -3.97
N LEU A 27 2.93 -14.84 -3.45
CA LEU A 27 3.21 -15.02 -2.03
C LEU A 27 2.48 -13.97 -1.20
N LEU A 28 2.50 -12.70 -1.61
CA LEU A 28 1.76 -11.63 -0.93
C LEU A 28 0.26 -11.92 -0.91
N ALA A 29 -0.33 -12.26 -2.05
CA ALA A 29 -1.75 -12.64 -2.16
C ALA A 29 -2.09 -13.91 -1.33
N SER A 30 -1.13 -14.81 -1.10
CA SER A 30 -1.35 -15.98 -0.25
C SER A 30 -1.40 -15.63 1.25
N LEU A 31 -0.73 -14.56 1.65
CA LEU A 31 -0.80 -14.02 3.02
C LEU A 31 -2.09 -13.24 3.27
N GLU A 32 -2.79 -12.89 2.20
CA GLU A 32 -4.11 -12.25 2.24
C GLU A 32 -5.24 -13.28 2.55
N GLY A 33 -4.92 -14.55 2.82
CA GLY A 33 -5.87 -15.48 3.42
C GLY A 33 -6.12 -15.10 4.87
N ASP A 34 -7.29 -14.52 5.16
CA ASP A 34 -7.74 -13.88 6.40
C ASP A 34 -7.65 -12.34 6.42
N VAL A 35 -7.47 -11.65 5.27
CA VAL A 35 -7.86 -10.23 5.24
C VAL A 35 -9.37 -10.14 5.34
N GLU A 36 -9.80 -9.17 6.15
CA GLU A 36 -11.12 -8.56 6.10
C GLU A 36 -11.66 -8.57 4.67
N SER A 37 -12.89 -9.06 4.52
CA SER A 37 -13.61 -9.06 3.24
C SER A 37 -13.46 -7.69 2.55
N PRO A 38 -13.47 -7.61 1.20
CA PRO A 38 -13.45 -6.33 0.49
C PRO A 38 -14.44 -5.31 1.07
N GLU A 39 -15.60 -5.78 1.54
CA GLU A 39 -16.63 -5.00 2.22
C GLU A 39 -16.18 -4.46 3.60
N GLU A 40 -15.46 -5.26 4.40
CA GLU A 40 -14.89 -4.81 5.68
C GLU A 40 -13.75 -3.81 5.47
N ILE A 41 -12.90 -4.03 4.46
CA ILE A 41 -11.86 -3.08 4.05
C ILE A 41 -12.52 -1.76 3.65
N GLU A 42 -13.53 -1.79 2.77
CA GLU A 42 -14.27 -0.59 2.36
C GLU A 42 -14.86 0.15 3.56
N LYS A 43 -15.46 -0.58 4.51
CA LYS A 43 -16.01 -0.02 5.74
C LYS A 43 -14.94 0.67 6.59
N LEU A 44 -13.75 0.08 6.74
CA LEU A 44 -12.65 0.71 7.48
C LEU A 44 -12.13 1.97 6.78
N TRP A 45 -12.00 1.93 5.46
CA TRP A 45 -11.58 3.11 4.68
C TRP A 45 -12.59 4.25 4.77
N LEU A 46 -13.88 3.94 4.71
CA LEU A 46 -14.94 4.94 4.91
C LEU A 46 -14.88 5.57 6.31
N ALA A 47 -14.71 4.75 7.34
CA ALA A 47 -14.58 5.23 8.72
C ALA A 47 -13.37 6.15 8.90
N GLU A 48 -12.22 5.78 8.32
CA GLU A 48 -11.01 6.60 8.36
C GLU A 48 -11.16 7.91 7.57
N ALA A 49 -11.78 7.86 6.38
CA ALA A 49 -12.04 9.04 5.57
C ALA A 49 -12.93 10.05 6.32
N GLU A 50 -14.01 9.57 6.95
CA GLU A 50 -14.91 10.43 7.74
C GLU A 50 -14.22 10.99 8.99
N ARG A 51 -13.37 10.20 9.66
CA ARG A 51 -12.55 10.68 10.79
C ARG A 51 -11.64 11.83 10.34
N ARG A 52 -10.85 11.63 9.28
CA ARG A 52 -9.92 12.66 8.78
C ARG A 52 -10.62 13.91 8.31
N PHE A 53 -11.77 13.76 7.65
CA PHE A 53 -12.57 14.91 7.22
C PHE A 53 -13.03 15.75 8.42
N ARG A 54 -13.53 15.11 9.48
CA ARG A 54 -13.91 15.81 10.72
C ARG A 54 -12.73 16.48 11.41
N GLU A 55 -11.60 15.78 11.55
CA GLU A 55 -10.39 16.35 12.13
C GLU A 55 -9.93 17.61 11.38
N LEU A 56 -9.98 17.59 10.04
CA LEU A 56 -9.63 18.75 9.21
C LEU A 56 -10.65 19.88 9.35
N ARG A 57 -11.94 19.57 9.28
CA ARG A 57 -13.03 20.57 9.37
C ARG A 57 -13.07 21.24 10.72
N ASP A 58 -12.85 20.48 11.79
CA ASP A 58 -12.92 20.94 13.17
C ASP A 58 -11.60 21.57 13.64
N GLY A 59 -10.57 21.62 12.76
CA GLY A 59 -9.28 22.24 13.03
C GLY A 59 -8.39 21.46 14.01
N VAL A 60 -8.69 20.18 14.23
CA VAL A 60 -7.86 19.26 15.04
C VAL A 60 -6.52 19.03 14.36
N VAL A 61 -6.51 19.00 13.02
CA VAL A 61 -5.30 18.94 12.21
C VAL A 61 -5.19 20.19 11.35
N GLU A 62 -3.97 20.69 11.18
CA GLU A 62 -3.68 21.80 10.28
C GLU A 62 -3.51 21.29 8.85
N GLY A 63 -4.41 21.71 7.96
CA GLY A 63 -4.32 21.40 6.54
C GLY A 63 -3.32 22.32 5.81
N ILE A 64 -2.71 21.81 4.74
CA ILE A 64 -1.90 22.62 3.84
C ILE A 64 -2.82 23.28 2.81
N PRO A 65 -2.72 24.61 2.56
CA PRO A 65 -3.50 25.26 1.52
C PRO A 65 -3.29 24.60 0.15
N ALA A 66 -4.39 24.31 -0.55
CA ALA A 66 -4.35 23.61 -1.83
C ALA A 66 -3.43 24.32 -2.86
N GLY A 67 -3.43 25.66 -2.87
CA GLY A 67 -2.57 26.46 -3.74
C GLY A 67 -1.07 26.19 -3.53
N GLU A 68 -0.66 25.99 -2.28
CA GLU A 68 0.71 25.65 -1.93
C GLU A 68 1.09 24.26 -2.43
N VAL A 69 0.24 23.26 -2.17
CA VAL A 69 0.45 21.88 -2.66
C VAL A 69 0.60 21.86 -4.17
N PHE A 70 -0.30 22.51 -4.91
CA PHE A 70 -0.23 22.55 -6.37
C PHE A 70 0.97 23.32 -6.89
N ALA A 71 1.41 24.38 -6.21
CA ALA A 71 2.63 25.10 -6.57
C ALA A 71 3.87 24.21 -6.43
N GLN A 72 3.99 23.47 -5.32
CA GLN A 72 5.08 22.54 -5.08
C GLN A 72 5.11 21.40 -6.12
N LEU A 73 3.96 20.80 -6.44
CA LEU A 73 3.87 19.75 -7.46
C LEU A 73 4.32 20.25 -8.84
N ARG A 74 3.87 21.43 -9.27
CA ARG A 74 4.29 22.03 -10.54
C ARG A 74 5.78 22.39 -10.59
N ALA A 75 6.39 22.69 -9.45
CA ALA A 75 7.83 22.91 -9.38
C ALA A 75 8.61 21.60 -9.57
N LYS A 76 8.17 20.51 -8.93
CA LYS A 76 8.79 19.17 -9.04
C LYS A 76 8.64 18.52 -10.41
N LEU A 77 7.56 18.82 -11.13
CA LEU A 77 7.26 18.26 -12.45
C LEU A 77 7.87 19.07 -13.61
N ARG A 78 8.61 20.14 -13.32
CA ARG A 78 9.32 20.92 -14.34
C ARG A 78 10.69 20.28 -14.57
N PRO A 79 11.06 19.95 -15.82
CA PRO A 79 12.36 19.36 -16.14
C PRO A 79 13.53 20.31 -15.82
#